data_AF-A0A952NXF1-F1
#
_entry.id   AF-A0A952NXF1-F1
#
_cell.length_a   1.000
_cell.length_b   1.000
_cell.length_c   1.000
_cell.angle_alpha   90.00
_cell.angle_beta   90.00
_cell.angle_gamma   90.00
#
_symmetry.space_group_name_H-M   'P 1'
#
loop_
_entity.id
_entity.type
_entity.pdbx_description
1 polymer ?
#
loop_
_entity_poly.entity_id
_entity_poly.type
_entity_poly.pdbx_seq_one_letter_code
_entity_poly.pdbx_strand_id
1 'polypeptide(L)'
;MTQLKTLSRQDPEFQKYLDGRFSKTERAIPLETLNVNSESESVTFRIVPLKDVVRPGFFAMWSEVFKFRYFLLLAFPAFVILTKNMFDDIEIDPLITSTSLLGAFFLIAAANLWNDYFDHLKGVDRILPETQKKPIQKGWVTAWATKAWACAYLILGVALGLPAVIVEPVILAIVALPGALALWAWLNPIKGLRFRRGAELLVFLLVGPMFAVGFQIASSGFFDIESLWIGVLTGWVAVFLIHVRNFEAVMVNSQAGFQSTVVGLGFESSKNLLVLWWAALWGAFILYQYVYTPLIWWPLGSFAMALATIFPLNRRVSQLKSPMGSEMTALIQNCRSFVNVFWCWWLLQCLWMYLLLEIAPAS
;
A
#
# COMPACT_ATOMS: atom_id res chain seq x y z
N MET A 1 -10.80 37.06 2.56
CA MET A 1 -9.39 37.46 2.73
C MET A 1 -8.65 36.27 3.31
N THR A 2 -7.54 35.88 2.70
CA THR A 2 -6.75 34.72 3.14
C THR A 2 -5.84 35.17 4.29
N GLN A 3 -6.07 34.68 5.50
CA GLN A 3 -5.25 35.04 6.67
C GLN A 3 -4.09 34.04 6.80
N LEU A 4 -2.87 34.55 7.00
CA LEU A 4 -1.71 33.74 7.34
C LEU A 4 -1.47 33.79 8.85
N LYS A 5 -1.22 32.64 9.46
CA LYS A 5 -0.88 32.54 10.88
C LYS A 5 0.28 31.56 11.06
N THR A 6 1.39 32.05 11.60
CA THR A 6 2.56 31.23 11.92
C THR A 6 2.51 30.85 13.39
N LEU A 7 2.63 29.56 13.68
CA LEU A 7 2.63 29.02 15.04
C LEU A 7 3.89 28.19 15.27
N SER A 8 4.55 28.43 16.41
CA SER A 8 5.61 27.55 16.92
C SER A 8 4.99 26.30 17.53
N ARG A 9 5.72 25.17 17.52
CA ARG A 9 5.31 23.92 18.16
C ARG A 9 5.04 24.07 19.67
N GLN A 10 5.65 25.07 20.30
CA GLN A 10 5.46 25.41 21.71
C GLN A 10 4.16 26.21 21.96
N ASP A 11 3.51 26.71 20.91
CA ASP A 11 2.27 27.47 21.03
C ASP A 11 1.11 26.56 21.49
N PRO A 12 0.32 26.95 22.50
CA PRO A 12 -0.83 26.16 22.97
C PRO A 12 -1.88 25.85 21.90
N GLU A 13 -1.99 26.68 20.86
CA GLU A 13 -2.93 26.50 19.76
C GLU A 13 -2.37 25.65 18.62
N PHE A 14 -1.06 25.40 18.59
CA PHE A 14 -0.38 24.69 17.49
C PHE A 14 -1.08 23.39 17.12
N GLN A 15 -1.36 22.54 18.12
CA GLN A 15 -2.03 21.26 17.89
C GLN A 15 -3.47 21.42 17.42
N LYS A 16 -4.20 22.46 17.86
CA LYS A 16 -5.57 22.71 17.41
C LYS A 16 -5.61 23.10 15.92
N TYR A 17 -4.64 23.90 15.48
CA TYR A 17 -4.50 24.27 14.08
C TYR A 17 -4.06 23.08 13.23
N LEU A 18 -3.07 22.33 13.70
CA LEU A 18 -2.56 21.14 13.01
C LEU A 18 -3.62 20.04 12.87
N ASP A 19 -4.38 19.76 13.94
CA ASP A 19 -5.45 18.76 13.88
C ASP A 19 -6.66 19.20 13.02
N GLY A 20 -6.77 20.50 12.74
CA GLY A 20 -7.93 21.11 12.10
C GLY A 20 -9.14 21.28 13.05
N ARG A 21 -8.88 21.42 14.36
CA ARG A 21 -9.91 21.60 15.41
C ARG A 21 -10.10 23.05 15.86
N PHE A 22 -9.31 24.00 15.34
CA PHE A 22 -9.38 25.41 15.73
C PHE A 22 -10.70 26.10 15.36
N SER A 23 -11.35 25.69 14.27
CA SER A 23 -12.59 26.28 13.78
C SER A 23 -13.50 25.24 13.11
N LYS A 24 -14.82 25.48 13.17
CA LYS A 24 -15.83 24.67 12.46
C LYS A 24 -16.14 25.21 11.06
N THR A 25 -15.83 26.47 10.79
CA THR A 25 -16.18 27.18 9.53
C THR A 25 -14.99 27.40 8.61
N GLU A 26 -13.77 27.24 9.14
CA GLU A 26 -12.52 27.51 8.44
C GLU A 26 -11.59 26.28 8.46
N ARG A 27 -10.61 26.30 7.58
CA ARG A 27 -9.56 25.29 7.47
C ARG A 27 -8.19 25.94 7.50
N ALA A 28 -7.31 25.40 8.33
CA ALA A 28 -5.91 25.77 8.40
C ALA A 28 -5.13 24.83 7.49
N ILE A 29 -4.59 25.36 6.40
CA ILE A 29 -3.81 24.62 5.42
C ILE A 29 -2.34 25.00 5.61
N PRO A 30 -1.46 24.08 6.03
CA PRO A 30 -0.04 24.41 6.19
C PRO A 30 0.59 24.73 4.82
N LEU A 31 1.34 25.83 4.77
CA LEU A 31 2.07 26.27 3.58
C LEU A 31 3.56 25.96 3.68
N GLU A 32 4.17 26.38 4.77
CA GLU A 32 5.61 26.28 5.00
C GLU A 32 5.89 25.75 6.40
N THR A 33 7.02 25.08 6.55
CA THR A 33 7.50 24.58 7.84
C THR A 33 8.99 24.79 7.96
N LEU A 34 9.42 25.37 9.07
CA LEU A 34 10.82 25.51 9.44
C LEU A 34 11.13 24.52 10.55
N ASN A 35 12.34 23.94 10.52
CA ASN A 35 12.83 22.96 11.49
C ASN A 35 11.86 21.78 11.68
N VAL A 36 11.49 21.11 10.58
CA VAL A 36 10.53 20.00 10.57
C VAL A 36 10.85 18.98 11.66
N ASN A 37 9.84 18.61 12.45
CA ASN A 37 9.94 17.60 13.51
C ASN A 37 11.01 17.89 14.60
N SER A 38 11.37 19.16 14.83
CA SER A 38 12.18 19.59 15.98
C SER A 38 11.34 20.30 17.05
N GLU A 39 11.92 20.58 18.22
CA GLU A 39 11.28 21.42 19.25
C GLU A 39 11.15 22.89 18.84
N SER A 40 11.97 23.32 17.89
CA SER A 40 11.95 24.65 17.28
C SER A 40 11.13 24.70 15.98
N GLU A 41 10.29 23.68 15.74
CA GLU A 41 9.41 23.63 14.58
C GLU A 41 8.43 24.80 14.59
N SER A 42 8.28 25.46 13.44
CA SER A 42 7.23 26.46 13.23
C SER A 42 6.53 26.22 11.90
N VAL A 43 5.22 26.40 11.90
CA VAL A 43 4.36 26.13 10.74
C VAL A 43 3.54 27.36 10.42
N THR A 44 3.59 27.78 9.15
CA THR A 44 2.74 28.86 8.63
C THR A 44 1.49 28.26 8.02
N PHE A 45 0.33 28.59 8.59
CA PHE A 45 -0.98 28.15 8.14
C PHE A 45 -1.67 29.23 7.31
N ARG A 46 -2.26 28.80 6.20
CA ARG A 46 -3.22 29.56 5.42
C ARG A 46 -4.63 29.22 5.90
N ILE A 47 -5.29 30.19 6.50
CA ILE A 47 -6.66 30.06 6.99
C ILE A 47 -7.61 30.41 5.85
N VAL A 48 -8.47 29.45 5.50
CA VAL A 48 -9.39 29.53 4.36
C VAL A 48 -10.79 29.12 4.83
N PRO A 49 -11.86 29.88 4.52
CA PRO A 49 -13.24 29.43 4.76
C PRO A 49 -13.51 28.09 4.06
N LEU A 50 -14.30 27.21 4.68
CA LEU A 50 -14.56 25.86 4.13
C LEU A 50 -15.15 25.86 2.72
N LYS A 51 -15.94 26.90 2.39
CA LYS A 51 -16.52 27.12 1.07
C LYS A 51 -15.50 27.41 -0.03
N ASP A 52 -14.34 27.95 0.34
CA ASP A 52 -13.29 28.36 -0.60
C ASP A 52 -12.23 27.25 -0.79
N VAL A 53 -12.36 26.12 -0.08
CA VAL A 53 -11.49 24.95 -0.26
C VAL A 53 -11.91 24.20 -1.53
N VAL A 54 -11.06 24.25 -2.55
CA VAL A 54 -11.27 23.51 -3.80
C VAL A 54 -11.13 22.01 -3.54
N ARG A 55 -12.24 21.28 -3.70
CA ARG A 55 -12.32 19.82 -3.56
C ARG A 55 -12.63 19.19 -4.91
N PRO A 56 -12.08 18.01 -5.21
CA PRO A 56 -12.51 17.23 -6.36
C PRO A 56 -13.91 16.66 -6.11
N GLY A 57 -14.49 16.02 -7.13
CA GLY A 57 -15.76 15.31 -6.98
C GLY A 57 -15.73 14.27 -5.85
N PHE A 58 -16.90 13.97 -5.27
CA PHE A 58 -17.04 13.12 -4.09
C PHE A 58 -16.23 11.81 -4.19
N PHE A 59 -16.40 11.07 -5.29
CA PHE A 59 -15.70 9.78 -5.51
C PHE A 59 -14.19 9.94 -5.65
N ALA A 60 -13.72 11.00 -6.31
CA ALA A 60 -12.30 11.28 -6.45
C ALA A 60 -11.67 11.64 -5.09
N MET A 61 -12.38 12.44 -4.28
CA MET A 61 -11.90 12.80 -2.93
C MET A 61 -11.75 11.57 -2.06
N TRP A 62 -12.80 10.75 -1.95
CA TRP A 62 -12.80 9.61 -1.04
C TRP A 62 -11.92 8.46 -1.50
N SER A 63 -11.75 8.28 -2.81
CA SER A 63 -10.77 7.31 -3.34
C SER A 63 -9.32 7.71 -3.01
N GLU A 64 -9.01 9.00 -2.95
CA GLU A 64 -7.69 9.49 -2.50
C GLU A 64 -7.53 9.41 -0.98
N VAL A 65 -8.57 9.73 -0.20
CA VAL A 65 -8.56 9.65 1.27
C VAL A 65 -8.36 8.21 1.76
N PHE A 66 -9.16 7.26 1.27
CA PHE A 66 -9.06 5.85 1.68
C PHE A 66 -8.05 5.05 0.86
N LYS A 67 -7.49 5.65 -0.19
CA LYS A 67 -6.51 5.04 -1.09
C LYS A 67 -7.00 3.71 -1.63
N PHE A 68 -8.20 3.70 -2.21
CA PHE A 68 -8.86 2.48 -2.72
C PHE A 68 -7.98 1.64 -3.67
N ARG A 69 -7.04 2.26 -4.38
CA ARG A 69 -6.02 1.53 -5.17
C ARG A 69 -5.24 0.48 -4.37
N TYR A 70 -5.06 0.66 -3.07
CA TYR A 70 -4.37 -0.31 -2.20
C TYR A 70 -5.25 -1.49 -1.84
N PHE A 71 -6.56 -1.42 -2.05
CA PHE A 71 -7.44 -2.57 -1.84
C PHE A 71 -7.16 -3.64 -2.88
N LEU A 72 -6.67 -3.27 -4.08
CA LEU A 72 -6.21 -4.23 -5.09
C LEU A 72 -5.10 -5.13 -4.57
N LEU A 73 -4.26 -4.67 -3.63
CA LEU A 73 -3.19 -5.47 -3.05
C LEU A 73 -3.72 -6.65 -2.22
N LEU A 74 -4.97 -6.57 -1.75
CA LEU A 74 -5.64 -7.65 -1.00
C LEU A 74 -6.69 -8.36 -1.85
N ALA A 75 -7.45 -7.60 -2.65
CA ALA A 75 -8.50 -8.13 -3.52
C ALA A 75 -7.92 -9.09 -4.56
N PHE A 76 -6.75 -8.77 -5.12
CA PHE A 76 -6.13 -9.59 -6.15
C PHE A 76 -5.67 -10.97 -5.63
N PRO A 77 -4.82 -11.09 -4.57
CA PRO A 77 -4.49 -12.40 -4.01
C PRO A 77 -5.72 -13.17 -3.52
N ALA A 78 -6.71 -12.49 -2.92
CA ALA A 78 -7.97 -13.14 -2.53
C ALA A 78 -8.70 -13.73 -3.75
N PHE A 79 -8.80 -12.97 -4.84
CA PHE A 79 -9.42 -13.45 -6.08
C PHE A 79 -8.68 -14.67 -6.67
N VAL A 80 -7.34 -14.65 -6.69
CA VAL A 80 -6.55 -15.80 -7.17
C VAL A 80 -6.79 -17.03 -6.30
N ILE A 81 -6.80 -16.88 -4.97
CA ILE A 81 -7.06 -17.96 -4.02
C ILE A 81 -8.46 -18.54 -4.22
N LEU A 82 -9.49 -17.70 -4.35
CA LEU A 82 -10.85 -18.16 -4.59
C LEU A 82 -10.94 -18.91 -5.93
N THR A 83 -10.30 -18.40 -6.99
CA THR A 83 -10.30 -19.06 -8.30
C THR A 83 -9.63 -20.43 -8.22
N LYS A 84 -8.48 -20.53 -7.55
CA LYS A 84 -7.78 -21.80 -7.30
C LYS A 84 -8.68 -22.76 -6.52
N ASN A 85 -9.27 -22.32 -5.41
CA ASN A 85 -10.12 -23.19 -4.60
C ASN A 85 -11.35 -23.69 -5.36
N MET A 86 -11.93 -22.85 -6.22
CA MET A 86 -13.00 -23.28 -7.12
C MET A 86 -12.53 -24.30 -8.16
N PHE A 87 -11.29 -24.17 -8.65
CA PHE A 87 -10.71 -25.12 -9.62
C PHE A 87 -10.38 -26.48 -8.99
N ASP A 88 -10.00 -26.49 -7.72
CA ASP A 88 -9.67 -27.69 -6.96
C ASP A 88 -10.89 -28.34 -6.27
N ASP A 89 -12.11 -27.88 -6.56
CA ASP A 89 -13.37 -28.30 -5.92
C ASP A 89 -13.33 -28.23 -4.39
N ILE A 90 -12.66 -27.21 -3.86
CA ILE A 90 -12.56 -26.93 -2.42
C ILE A 90 -13.81 -26.17 -1.96
N GLU A 91 -14.51 -26.72 -0.96
CA GLU A 91 -15.62 -26.03 -0.32
C GLU A 91 -15.13 -24.76 0.41
N ILE A 92 -15.86 -23.66 0.22
CA ILE A 92 -15.56 -22.37 0.81
C ILE A 92 -16.74 -21.94 1.68
N ASP A 93 -16.47 -21.47 2.91
CA ASP A 93 -17.48 -20.80 3.74
C ASP A 93 -17.67 -19.36 3.23
N PRO A 94 -18.81 -19.01 2.60
CA PRO A 94 -18.99 -17.69 2.00
C PRO A 94 -19.07 -16.57 3.04
N LEU A 95 -19.59 -16.87 4.23
CA LEU A 95 -19.76 -15.87 5.28
C LEU A 95 -18.41 -15.51 5.89
N ILE A 96 -17.63 -16.50 6.33
CA ILE A 96 -16.31 -16.27 6.92
C ILE A 96 -15.36 -15.64 5.91
N THR A 97 -15.40 -16.12 4.66
CA THR A 97 -14.62 -15.55 3.55
C THR A 97 -14.94 -14.07 3.34
N SER A 98 -16.23 -13.73 3.25
CA SER A 98 -16.66 -12.34 3.01
C SER A 98 -16.32 -11.43 4.17
N THR A 99 -16.54 -11.86 5.42
CA THR A 99 -16.20 -11.06 6.60
C THR A 99 -14.69 -10.90 6.75
N SER A 100 -13.90 -11.92 6.42
CA SER A 100 -12.43 -11.85 6.46
C SER A 100 -11.88 -10.85 5.44
N LEU A 101 -12.39 -10.86 4.20
CA LEU A 101 -11.99 -9.91 3.17
C LEU A 101 -12.38 -8.47 3.53
N LEU A 102 -13.62 -8.26 4.00
CA LEU A 102 -14.08 -6.94 4.46
C LEU A 102 -13.27 -6.45 5.66
N GLY A 103 -12.96 -7.35 6.61
CA GLY A 103 -12.09 -7.08 7.74
C GLY A 103 -10.72 -6.60 7.29
N ALA A 104 -10.10 -7.31 6.34
CA ALA A 104 -8.80 -6.95 5.78
C ALA A 104 -8.82 -5.59 5.06
N PHE A 105 -9.90 -5.27 4.31
CA PHE A 105 -10.06 -3.94 3.70
C PHE A 105 -10.18 -2.81 4.73
N PHE A 106 -10.89 -3.02 5.83
CA PHE A 106 -10.93 -2.02 6.89
C PHE A 106 -9.59 -1.88 7.62
N LEU A 107 -8.86 -2.98 7.85
CA LEU A 107 -7.53 -2.93 8.46
C LEU A 107 -6.53 -2.17 7.59
N ILE A 108 -6.50 -2.40 6.27
CA ILE A 108 -5.61 -1.66 5.37
C ILE A 108 -6.04 -0.19 5.24
N ALA A 109 -7.33 0.11 5.25
CA ALA A 109 -7.83 1.49 5.28
C ALA A 109 -7.39 2.20 6.57
N ALA A 110 -7.55 1.55 7.73
CA ALA A 110 -7.11 2.07 9.02
C ALA A 110 -5.59 2.36 9.03
N ALA A 111 -4.77 1.42 8.56
CA ALA A 111 -3.32 1.60 8.47
C ALA A 111 -2.94 2.79 7.56
N ASN A 112 -3.63 2.95 6.42
CA ASN A 112 -3.40 4.06 5.50
C ASN A 112 -3.76 5.42 6.10
N LEU A 113 -4.89 5.52 6.81
CA LEU A 113 -5.33 6.74 7.47
C LEU A 113 -4.42 7.10 8.66
N TRP A 114 -4.01 6.11 9.45
CA TRP A 114 -3.02 6.32 10.50
C TRP A 114 -1.69 6.84 9.97
N ASN A 115 -1.22 6.28 8.84
CA ASN A 115 -0.01 6.77 8.18
C ASN A 115 -0.15 8.25 7.79
N ASP A 116 -1.26 8.63 7.17
CA ASP A 116 -1.48 10.03 6.75
C ASP A 116 -1.59 10.98 7.94
N TYR A 117 -2.26 10.55 9.01
CA TYR A 117 -2.31 11.33 10.25
C TYR A 117 -0.91 11.55 10.84
N PHE A 118 -0.11 10.50 11.01
CA PHE A 118 1.21 10.62 11.62
C PHE A 118 2.24 11.31 10.72
N ASP A 119 2.15 11.15 9.40
CA ASP A 119 3.02 11.85 8.44
C ASP A 119 2.70 13.35 8.41
N HIS A 120 1.40 13.70 8.52
CA HIS A 120 0.97 15.06 8.71
C HIS A 120 1.50 15.65 10.02
N LEU A 121 1.37 14.94 11.16
CA LEU A 121 1.87 15.44 12.44
C LEU A 121 3.40 15.67 12.44
N LYS A 122 4.17 14.72 11.89
CA LYS A 122 5.63 14.85 11.81
C LYS A 122 6.11 15.83 10.74
N GLY A 123 5.22 16.34 9.89
CA GLY A 123 5.57 17.31 8.85
C GLY A 123 6.26 16.73 7.62
N VAL A 124 6.33 15.41 7.51
CA VAL A 124 6.87 14.71 6.34
C VAL A 124 6.07 15.10 5.10
N ASP A 125 4.75 15.17 5.22
CA ASP A 125 3.88 15.52 4.11
C ASP A 125 3.97 17.00 3.70
N ARG A 126 4.63 17.85 4.50
CA ARG A 126 4.77 19.29 4.22
C ARG A 126 5.99 19.60 3.34
N ILE A 127 6.97 18.71 3.30
CA ILE A 127 8.19 18.84 2.46
C ILE A 127 8.04 18.14 1.10
N LEU A 128 6.92 17.44 0.88
CA LEU A 128 6.65 16.79 -0.40
C LEU A 128 6.28 17.82 -1.48
N PRO A 129 6.61 17.54 -2.76
CA PRO A 129 6.17 18.36 -3.88
C PRO A 129 4.65 18.56 -3.91
N GLU A 130 4.18 19.69 -4.47
CA GLU A 130 2.73 20.00 -4.60
C GLU A 130 1.92 18.86 -5.22
N THR A 131 2.47 18.18 -6.22
CA THR A 131 1.83 17.05 -6.92
C THR A 131 1.60 15.83 -6.02
N GLN A 132 2.31 15.73 -4.89
CA GLN A 132 2.24 14.62 -3.96
C GLN A 132 1.54 14.98 -2.64
N LYS A 133 0.98 16.20 -2.52
CA LYS A 133 0.24 16.60 -1.32
C LYS A 133 -0.97 15.70 -1.09
N LYS A 134 -1.12 15.25 0.16
CA LYS A 134 -2.21 14.37 0.59
C LYS A 134 -3.48 15.15 0.94
N PRO A 135 -4.66 14.50 1.04
CA PRO A 135 -5.94 15.17 1.35
C PRO A 135 -5.96 16.08 2.58
N ILE A 136 -5.19 15.76 3.63
CA ILE A 136 -5.05 16.62 4.82
C ILE A 136 -4.33 17.93 4.46
N GLN A 137 -3.23 17.85 3.71
CA GLN A 137 -2.45 19.03 3.27
C GLN A 137 -3.22 19.90 2.27
N LYS A 138 -4.17 19.32 1.53
CA LYS A 138 -5.07 20.04 0.64
C LYS A 138 -6.26 20.67 1.37
N GLY A 139 -6.45 20.38 2.67
CA GLY A 139 -7.55 20.87 3.48
C GLY A 139 -8.90 20.18 3.24
N TRP A 140 -8.93 19.11 2.43
CA TRP A 140 -10.16 18.37 2.09
C TRP A 140 -10.78 17.73 3.34
N VAL A 141 -9.93 17.18 4.20
CA VAL A 141 -10.29 16.54 5.47
C VAL A 141 -9.39 17.04 6.59
N THR A 142 -9.87 17.01 7.83
CA THR A 142 -9.05 17.35 9.01
C THR A 142 -8.25 16.15 9.47
N ALA A 143 -7.05 16.37 10.03
CA ALA A 143 -6.27 15.28 10.63
C ALA A 143 -7.03 14.59 11.77
N TRP A 144 -7.82 15.34 12.56
CA TRP A 144 -8.68 14.78 13.59
C TRP A 144 -9.70 13.76 13.05
N ALA A 145 -10.46 14.14 12.00
CA ALA A 145 -11.40 13.22 11.35
C ALA A 145 -10.68 11.99 10.77
N THR A 146 -9.52 12.18 10.12
CA THR A 146 -8.71 11.07 9.61
C THR A 146 -8.34 10.08 10.73
N LYS A 147 -7.91 10.58 11.90
CA LYS A 147 -7.64 9.75 13.08
C LYS A 147 -8.88 9.01 13.57
N ALA A 148 -10.02 9.69 13.63
CA ALA A 148 -11.28 9.08 14.07
C ALA A 148 -11.71 7.94 13.14
N TRP A 149 -11.63 8.15 11.81
CA TRP A 149 -11.89 7.11 10.83
C TRP A 149 -10.88 5.96 10.93
N ALA A 150 -9.60 6.24 11.14
CA ALA A 150 -8.57 5.22 11.33
C ALA A 150 -8.89 4.31 12.53
N CYS A 151 -9.36 4.89 13.64
CA CYS A 151 -9.79 4.14 14.81
C CYS A 151 -11.06 3.30 14.53
N ALA A 152 -12.07 3.91 13.92
CA ALA A 152 -13.32 3.23 13.59
C ALA A 152 -13.09 2.02 12.65
N TYR A 153 -12.29 2.19 11.60
CA TYR A 153 -11.97 1.09 10.68
C TYR A 153 -11.07 0.03 11.31
N LEU A 154 -10.19 0.40 12.25
CA LEU A 154 -9.42 -0.60 12.99
C LEU A 154 -10.37 -1.50 13.81
N ILE A 155 -11.33 -0.91 14.53
CA ILE A 155 -12.32 -1.65 15.33
C ILE A 155 -13.18 -2.54 14.43
N LEU A 156 -13.71 -2.00 13.33
CA LEU A 156 -14.51 -2.76 12.36
C LEU A 156 -13.71 -3.90 11.72
N GLY A 157 -12.45 -3.64 11.35
CA GLY A 157 -11.57 -4.64 10.77
C GLY A 157 -11.31 -5.82 11.71
N VAL A 158 -11.03 -5.53 12.98
CA VAL A 158 -10.86 -6.56 14.02
C VAL A 158 -12.16 -7.32 14.27
N ALA A 159 -13.29 -6.62 14.38
CA ALA A 159 -14.58 -7.25 14.62
C ALA A 159 -15.00 -8.20 13.49
N LEU A 160 -14.76 -7.83 12.22
CA LEU A 160 -15.06 -8.68 11.07
C LEU A 160 -14.05 -9.81 10.84
N GLY A 161 -12.81 -9.67 11.30
CA GLY A 161 -11.81 -10.75 11.26
C GLY A 161 -11.95 -11.77 12.41
N LEU A 162 -12.65 -11.41 13.50
CA LEU A 162 -12.80 -12.25 14.68
C LEU A 162 -13.50 -13.60 14.42
N PRO A 163 -14.57 -13.69 13.60
CA PRO A 163 -15.19 -14.98 13.27
C PRO A 163 -14.20 -16.00 12.71
N ALA A 164 -13.31 -15.59 11.80
CA ALA A 164 -12.28 -16.47 11.24
C ALA A 164 -11.32 -16.99 12.30
N VAL A 165 -10.93 -16.15 13.27
CA VAL A 165 -10.05 -16.56 14.39
C VAL A 165 -10.75 -17.54 15.33
N ILE A 166 -12.07 -17.38 15.53
CA ILE A 166 -12.85 -18.28 16.38
C ILE A 166 -12.99 -19.65 15.74
N VAL A 167 -13.30 -19.70 14.44
CA VAL A 167 -13.48 -20.95 13.69
C VAL A 167 -12.14 -21.63 13.44
N GLU A 168 -11.11 -20.85 13.09
CA GLU A 168 -9.76 -21.34 12.80
C GLU A 168 -8.72 -20.67 13.71
N PRO A 169 -8.52 -21.18 14.95
CA PRO A 169 -7.59 -20.59 15.91
C PRO A 169 -6.15 -20.48 15.43
N VAL A 170 -5.73 -21.28 14.45
CA VAL A 170 -4.40 -21.19 13.83
C VAL A 170 -4.16 -19.80 13.22
N ILE A 171 -5.21 -19.13 12.73
CA ILE A 171 -5.14 -17.75 12.22
C ILE A 171 -4.64 -16.78 13.29
N LEU A 172 -4.92 -17.03 14.57
CA LEU A 172 -4.43 -16.20 15.67
C LEU A 172 -2.91 -16.15 15.68
N ALA A 173 -2.25 -17.30 15.54
CA ALA A 173 -0.81 -17.43 15.61
C ALA A 173 -0.12 -16.93 14.33
N ILE A 174 -0.69 -17.21 13.16
CA ILE A 174 -0.04 -16.92 11.87
C ILE A 174 -0.29 -15.48 11.41
N VAL A 175 -1.46 -14.91 11.73
CA VAL A 175 -1.91 -13.64 11.12
C VAL A 175 -2.22 -12.60 12.18
N ALA A 176 -3.11 -12.90 13.13
CA ALA A 176 -3.64 -11.87 14.01
C ALA A 176 -2.61 -11.36 15.02
N LEU A 177 -1.87 -12.24 15.70
CA LEU A 177 -0.81 -11.83 16.65
C LEU A 177 0.35 -11.13 15.96
N PRO A 178 0.99 -11.68 14.90
CA PRO A 178 2.09 -10.99 14.26
C PRO A 178 1.62 -9.72 13.55
N GLY A 179 0.39 -9.70 13.02
CA GLY A 179 -0.26 -8.51 12.47
C GLY A 179 -0.45 -7.40 13.50
N ALA A 180 -0.96 -7.73 14.70
CA ALA A 180 -1.13 -6.78 15.80
C ALA A 180 0.22 -6.26 16.29
N LEU A 181 1.22 -7.12 16.44
CA LEU A 181 2.59 -6.74 16.82
C LEU A 181 3.22 -5.84 15.77
N ALA A 182 3.07 -6.17 14.49
CA ALA A 182 3.59 -5.37 13.40
C ALA A 182 2.89 -4.00 13.33
N LEU A 183 1.56 -3.95 13.49
CA LEU A 183 0.81 -2.70 13.55
C LEU A 183 1.24 -1.84 14.75
N TRP A 184 1.39 -2.44 15.93
CA TRP A 184 1.89 -1.75 17.12
C TRP A 184 3.29 -1.18 16.89
N ALA A 185 4.21 -1.98 16.34
CA ALA A 185 5.57 -1.56 16.03
C ALA A 185 5.62 -0.49 14.92
N TRP A 186 4.66 -0.53 13.98
CA TRP A 186 4.51 0.42 12.88
C TRP A 186 3.99 1.78 13.36
N LEU A 187 2.98 1.78 14.25
CA LEU A 187 2.34 2.98 14.77
C LEU A 187 3.12 3.64 15.92
N ASN A 188 4.16 3.00 16.45
CA ASN A 188 4.90 3.50 17.60
C ASN A 188 5.64 4.83 17.29
N PRO A 189 5.33 5.94 18.01
CA PRO A 189 5.82 7.27 17.64
C PRO A 189 7.33 7.48 17.83
N ILE A 190 7.94 6.80 18.81
CA ILE A 190 9.31 7.10 19.32
C ILE A 190 10.40 6.34 18.52
N LYS A 191 10.08 5.19 17.91
CA LYS A 191 11.02 4.36 17.12
C LYS A 191 10.37 3.64 15.92
N GLY A 192 9.28 4.19 15.38
CA GLY A 192 8.48 3.52 14.36
C GLY A 192 9.31 2.98 13.20
N LEU A 193 9.16 1.67 12.92
CA LEU A 193 9.89 0.96 11.87
C LEU A 193 9.70 1.56 10.48
N ARG A 194 8.62 2.33 10.27
CA ARG A 194 8.22 2.92 8.98
C ARG A 194 9.30 3.75 8.26
N PHE A 195 10.26 4.31 9.00
CA PHE A 195 11.38 5.10 8.42
C PHE A 195 12.72 4.37 8.47
N ARG A 196 12.72 3.08 8.84
CA ARG A 196 13.91 2.26 9.01
C ARG A 196 13.97 1.17 7.94
N ARG A 197 15.18 0.69 7.69
CA ARG A 197 15.43 -0.52 6.90
C ARG A 197 14.65 -1.68 7.55
N GLY A 198 13.84 -2.39 6.74
CA GLY A 198 12.98 -3.49 7.21
C GLY A 198 11.47 -3.20 7.23
N ALA A 199 11.04 -1.94 7.08
CA ALA A 199 9.62 -1.61 6.89
C ALA A 199 9.01 -2.35 5.69
N GLU A 200 9.78 -2.46 4.61
CA GLU A 200 9.43 -3.18 3.39
C GLU A 200 9.15 -4.66 3.67
N LEU A 201 9.94 -5.32 4.51
CA LEU A 201 9.73 -6.73 4.88
C LEU A 201 8.44 -6.93 5.68
N LEU A 202 8.11 -6.00 6.59
CA LEU A 202 6.83 -6.08 7.32
C LEU A 202 5.64 -5.96 6.37
N VAL A 203 5.70 -5.03 5.42
CA VAL A 203 4.62 -4.91 4.42
C VAL A 203 4.56 -6.14 3.52
N PHE A 204 5.71 -6.67 3.09
CA PHE A 204 5.79 -7.92 2.33
C PHE A 204 5.02 -9.01 3.05
N LEU A 205 5.37 -9.29 4.31
CA LEU A 205 4.79 -10.37 5.09
C LEU A 205 3.28 -10.18 5.29
N LEU A 206 2.86 -8.99 5.74
CA LEU A 206 1.47 -8.72 6.10
C LEU A 206 0.51 -8.72 4.91
N VAL A 207 0.89 -8.09 3.80
CA VAL A 207 0.03 -7.94 2.62
C VAL A 207 0.22 -9.12 1.63
N GLY A 208 1.32 -9.86 1.77
CA GLY A 208 1.64 -11.02 0.96
C GLY A 208 1.33 -12.36 1.64
N PRO A 209 2.34 -13.15 2.05
CA PRO A 209 2.17 -14.52 2.49
C PRO A 209 1.24 -14.67 3.70
N MET A 210 1.30 -13.77 4.69
CA MET A 210 0.42 -13.90 5.87
C MET A 210 -1.04 -13.64 5.51
N PHE A 211 -1.32 -12.63 4.68
CA PHE A 211 -2.67 -12.38 4.21
C PHE A 211 -3.19 -13.54 3.37
N ALA A 212 -2.41 -13.99 2.38
CA ALA A 212 -2.81 -15.07 1.48
C ALA A 212 -3.08 -16.38 2.22
N VAL A 213 -2.16 -16.82 3.08
CA VAL A 213 -2.32 -18.02 3.90
C VAL A 213 -3.47 -17.86 4.89
N GLY A 214 -3.58 -16.70 5.54
CA GLY A 214 -4.68 -16.39 6.45
C GLY A 214 -6.04 -16.46 5.77
N PHE A 215 -6.13 -15.91 4.57
CA PHE A 215 -7.34 -15.90 3.78
C PHE A 215 -7.69 -17.30 3.24
N GLN A 216 -6.71 -18.11 2.86
CA GLN A 216 -6.94 -19.53 2.55
C GLN A 216 -7.55 -20.24 3.76
N ILE A 217 -6.88 -20.21 4.91
CA ILE A 217 -7.35 -20.92 6.11
C ILE A 217 -8.74 -20.41 6.51
N ALA A 218 -8.98 -19.10 6.45
CA ALA A 218 -10.29 -18.53 6.76
C ALA A 218 -11.39 -18.96 5.78
N SER A 219 -11.05 -19.22 4.51
CA SER A 219 -12.04 -19.55 3.48
C SER A 219 -12.33 -21.04 3.39
N SER A 220 -11.31 -21.89 3.50
CA SER A 220 -11.40 -23.35 3.28
C SER A 220 -11.06 -24.21 4.50
N GLY A 221 -10.58 -23.61 5.60
CA GLY A 221 -10.25 -24.33 6.83
C GLY A 221 -8.90 -25.07 6.82
N PHE A 222 -8.08 -24.92 5.78
CA PHE A 222 -6.77 -25.59 5.73
C PHE A 222 -5.66 -24.73 5.13
N PHE A 223 -4.42 -25.17 5.35
CA PHE A 223 -3.21 -24.56 4.80
C PHE A 223 -2.74 -25.31 3.55
N ASP A 224 -2.34 -24.58 2.52
CA ASP A 224 -1.70 -25.11 1.32
C ASP A 224 -0.46 -24.31 0.93
N ILE A 225 0.46 -24.96 0.22
CA ILE A 225 1.73 -24.34 -0.21
C ILE A 225 1.49 -23.34 -1.34
N GLU A 226 0.45 -23.52 -2.15
CA GLU A 226 0.17 -22.63 -3.27
C GLU A 226 -0.27 -21.25 -2.79
N SER A 227 -1.14 -21.15 -1.77
CA SER A 227 -1.51 -19.85 -1.17
C SER A 227 -0.30 -19.09 -0.61
N LEU A 228 0.70 -19.79 -0.08
CA LEU A 228 1.96 -19.17 0.33
C LEU A 228 2.70 -18.57 -0.88
N TRP A 229 2.78 -19.27 -2.01
CA TRP A 229 3.40 -18.77 -3.24
C TRP A 229 2.64 -17.57 -3.81
N ILE A 230 1.30 -17.65 -3.87
CA ILE A 230 0.43 -16.54 -4.29
C ILE A 230 0.70 -15.31 -3.41
N GLY A 231 0.79 -15.51 -2.10
CA GLY A 231 1.11 -14.45 -1.14
C GLY A 231 2.51 -13.88 -1.32
N VAL A 232 3.52 -14.70 -1.57
CA VAL A 232 4.89 -14.24 -1.86
C VAL A 232 4.91 -13.37 -3.12
N LEU A 233 4.27 -13.81 -4.21
CA LEU A 233 4.24 -13.07 -5.47
C LEU A 233 3.51 -11.74 -5.33
N THR A 234 2.32 -11.73 -4.73
CA THR A 234 1.51 -10.52 -4.53
C THR A 234 2.13 -9.56 -3.51
N GLY A 235 2.73 -10.09 -2.44
CA GLY A 235 3.52 -9.32 -1.48
C GLY A 235 4.74 -8.67 -2.12
N TRP A 236 5.42 -9.37 -3.03
CA TRP A 236 6.55 -8.82 -3.77
C TRP A 236 6.11 -7.64 -4.64
N VAL A 237 4.97 -7.75 -5.34
CA VAL A 237 4.39 -6.63 -6.08
C VAL A 237 4.10 -5.43 -5.17
N ALA A 238 3.51 -5.66 -3.98
CA ALA A 238 3.22 -4.59 -3.02
C ALA A 238 4.50 -3.85 -2.59
N VAL A 239 5.56 -4.58 -2.27
CA VAL A 239 6.83 -3.98 -1.84
C VAL A 239 7.58 -3.35 -3.00
N PHE A 240 7.49 -3.90 -4.22
CA PHE A 240 8.01 -3.25 -5.41
C PHE A 240 7.38 -1.87 -5.62
N LEU A 241 6.06 -1.73 -5.49
CA LEU A 241 5.38 -0.43 -5.58
C LEU A 241 5.82 0.55 -4.48
N ILE A 242 6.06 0.06 -3.25
CA ILE A 242 6.59 0.89 -2.16
C ILE A 242 8.02 1.34 -2.47
N HIS A 243 8.85 0.43 -2.99
CA HIS A 243 10.22 0.72 -3.35
C HIS A 243 10.29 1.77 -4.46
N VAL A 244 9.46 1.63 -5.50
CA VAL A 244 9.29 2.62 -6.57
C VAL A 244 8.91 4.00 -6.01
N ARG A 245 7.95 4.06 -5.07
CA ARG A 245 7.56 5.32 -4.41
C ARG A 245 8.71 5.91 -3.57
N ASN A 246 9.43 5.08 -2.83
CA ASN A 246 10.57 5.52 -2.02
C ASN A 246 11.74 6.01 -2.89
N PHE A 247 11.91 5.39 -4.07
CA PHE A 247 12.89 5.78 -5.09
C PHE A 247 12.57 7.14 -5.72
N GLU A 248 11.30 7.40 -6.06
CA GLU A 248 10.84 8.72 -6.55
C GLU A 248 11.19 9.84 -5.56
N ALA A 249 11.05 9.57 -4.25
CA ALA A 249 11.31 10.53 -3.20
C ALA A 249 12.72 10.43 -2.58
N VAL A 250 13.69 9.78 -3.23
CA VAL A 250 15.02 9.49 -2.63
C VAL A 250 15.74 10.73 -2.12
N MET A 251 15.74 11.84 -2.89
CA MET A 251 16.44 13.07 -2.51
C MET A 251 15.76 13.74 -1.31
N VAL A 252 14.44 13.87 -1.35
CA VAL A 252 13.63 14.48 -0.26
C VAL A 252 13.75 13.65 1.01
N ASN A 253 13.65 12.32 0.90
CA ASN A 253 13.77 11.40 2.02
C ASN A 253 15.18 11.42 2.63
N SER A 254 16.22 11.56 1.80
CA SER A 254 17.60 11.69 2.27
C SER A 254 17.81 12.99 3.05
N GLN A 255 17.31 14.12 2.53
CA GLN A 255 17.35 15.42 3.21
C GLN A 255 16.56 15.41 4.53
N ALA A 256 15.46 14.66 4.59
CA ALA A 256 14.66 14.46 5.80
C ALA A 256 15.28 13.47 6.82
N GLY A 257 16.45 12.91 6.54
CA GLY A 257 17.15 11.98 7.43
C GLY A 257 16.52 10.59 7.54
N PHE A 258 15.71 10.17 6.56
CA PHE A 258 15.09 8.84 6.59
C PHE A 258 16.11 7.74 6.33
N GLN A 259 15.96 6.62 7.02
CA GLN A 259 16.85 5.46 6.91
C GLN A 259 16.19 4.32 6.12
N SER A 260 15.50 4.65 5.02
CA SER A 260 14.89 3.65 4.14
C SER A 260 15.95 2.84 3.38
N THR A 261 15.54 1.70 2.79
CA THR A 261 16.40 0.86 1.95
C THR A 261 17.02 1.70 0.81
N VAL A 262 16.19 2.49 0.12
CA VAL A 262 16.60 3.36 -0.99
C VAL A 262 17.63 4.40 -0.56
N VAL A 263 17.37 5.12 0.54
CA VAL A 263 18.32 6.13 1.04
C VAL A 263 19.64 5.48 1.44
N GLY A 264 19.57 4.28 2.02
CA GLY A 264 20.75 3.52 2.42
C GLY A 264 21.61 3.01 1.27
N LEU A 265 20.98 2.57 0.17
CA LEU A 265 21.67 2.07 -1.02
C LEU A 265 22.19 3.19 -1.93
N GLY A 266 21.55 4.36 -1.87
CA GLY A 266 21.82 5.46 -2.78
C GLY A 266 21.11 5.29 -4.13
N PHE A 267 21.17 6.35 -4.94
CA PHE A 267 20.43 6.46 -6.19
C PHE A 267 20.82 5.40 -7.24
N GLU A 268 22.12 5.23 -7.51
CA GLU A 268 22.60 4.30 -8.54
C GLU A 268 22.34 2.82 -8.19
N SER A 269 22.55 2.42 -6.94
CA SER A 269 22.27 1.04 -6.52
C SER A 269 20.78 0.73 -6.52
N SER A 270 19.94 1.71 -6.14
CA SER A 270 18.47 1.54 -6.13
C SER A 270 17.89 1.37 -7.53
N LYS A 271 18.50 2.00 -8.55
CA LYS A 271 18.16 1.77 -9.97
C LYS A 271 18.30 0.31 -10.37
N ASN A 272 19.47 -0.28 -10.08
CA ASN A 272 19.75 -1.67 -10.43
C ASN A 272 18.85 -2.64 -9.64
N LEU A 273 18.55 -2.29 -8.38
CA LEU A 273 17.66 -3.07 -7.54
C LEU A 273 16.23 -3.14 -8.11
N LEU A 274 15.72 -2.05 -8.69
CA LEU A 274 14.40 -2.05 -9.35
C LEU A 274 14.32 -3.09 -10.48
N VAL A 275 15.34 -3.14 -11.35
CA VAL A 275 15.38 -4.10 -12.46
C VAL A 275 15.51 -5.52 -11.93
N LEU A 276 16.38 -5.74 -10.94
CA LEU A 276 16.60 -7.04 -10.32
C LEU A 276 15.33 -7.58 -9.66
N TRP A 277 14.63 -6.76 -8.88
CA TRP A 277 13.38 -7.15 -8.22
C TRP A 277 12.28 -7.46 -9.21
N TRP A 278 12.17 -6.67 -10.28
CA TRP A 278 11.18 -6.92 -11.32
C TRP A 278 11.46 -8.22 -12.08
N ALA A 279 12.73 -8.49 -12.40
CA ALA A 279 13.15 -9.73 -13.03
C ALA A 279 12.95 -10.95 -12.12
N ALA A 280 13.26 -10.82 -10.84
CA ALA A 280 13.07 -11.88 -9.85
C ALA A 280 11.59 -12.22 -9.64
N LEU A 281 10.71 -11.22 -9.61
CA LEU A 281 9.25 -11.42 -9.56
C LEU A 281 8.77 -12.25 -10.77
N TRP A 282 9.17 -11.89 -11.99
CA TRP A 282 8.80 -12.66 -13.17
C TRP A 282 9.37 -14.07 -13.16
N GLY A 283 10.63 -14.25 -12.71
CA GLY A 283 11.23 -15.58 -12.55
C GLY A 283 10.45 -16.46 -11.58
N ALA A 284 10.08 -15.92 -10.41
CA ALA A 284 9.25 -16.62 -9.44
C ALA A 284 7.84 -16.93 -9.99
N PHE A 285 7.26 -16.00 -10.76
CA PHE A 285 5.94 -16.19 -11.35
C PHE A 285 5.90 -17.24 -12.47
N ILE A 286 6.94 -17.30 -13.30
CA ILE A 286 7.09 -18.35 -14.32
C ILE A 286 7.26 -19.71 -13.64
N LEU A 287 8.03 -19.79 -12.56
CA LEU A 287 8.16 -21.02 -11.78
C LEU A 287 6.83 -21.43 -11.15
N TYR A 288 6.07 -20.48 -10.59
CA TYR A 288 4.72 -20.71 -10.07
C TYR A 288 3.82 -21.36 -11.13
N GLN A 289 3.77 -20.80 -12.34
CA GLN A 289 2.95 -21.35 -13.42
C GLN A 289 3.42 -22.72 -13.88
N TYR A 290 4.73 -22.96 -13.92
CA TYR A 290 5.26 -24.26 -14.29
C TYR A 290 4.82 -25.36 -13.32
N VAL A 291 4.64 -25.03 -12.04
CA VAL A 291 4.23 -25.98 -11.00
C VAL A 291 2.71 -26.15 -10.93
N TYR A 292 1.96 -25.04 -10.96
CA TYR A 292 0.53 -25.04 -10.61
C TYR A 292 -0.42 -24.87 -11.80
N THR A 293 0.08 -24.65 -13.02
CA THR A 293 -0.77 -24.46 -14.18
C THR A 293 -0.66 -25.63 -15.17
N PRO A 294 -1.80 -26.24 -15.60
CA PRO A 294 -1.76 -27.44 -16.45
C PRO A 294 -1.30 -27.17 -17.89
N LEU A 295 -1.37 -25.92 -18.36
CA LEU A 295 -1.04 -25.55 -19.73
C LEU A 295 0.42 -25.08 -19.85
N ILE A 296 1.22 -25.82 -20.63
CA ILE A 296 2.62 -25.50 -20.92
C ILE A 296 2.83 -24.15 -21.62
N TRP A 297 1.78 -23.58 -22.22
CA TRP A 297 1.81 -22.28 -22.90
C TRP A 297 1.84 -21.09 -21.94
N TRP A 298 1.35 -21.23 -20.70
CA TRP A 298 1.32 -20.13 -19.75
C TRP A 298 2.71 -19.67 -19.30
N PRO A 299 3.62 -20.59 -18.89
CA PRO A 299 5.02 -20.21 -18.62
C PRO A 299 5.70 -19.52 -19.80
N LEU A 300 5.47 -20.00 -21.03
CA LEU A 300 6.05 -19.40 -22.25
C LEU A 300 5.50 -17.98 -22.51
N GLY A 301 4.19 -17.79 -22.37
CA GLY A 301 3.56 -16.47 -22.49
C GLY A 301 4.04 -15.50 -21.42
N SER A 302 4.21 -15.96 -20.18
CA SER A 302 4.78 -15.16 -19.09
C SER A 302 6.24 -14.81 -19.31
N PHE A 303 7.03 -15.69 -19.91
CA PHE A 303 8.38 -15.38 -20.33
C PHE A 303 8.41 -14.25 -21.37
N ALA A 304 7.49 -14.28 -22.35
CA ALA A 304 7.35 -13.19 -23.32
C ALA A 304 6.94 -11.86 -22.64
N MET A 305 5.99 -11.89 -21.70
CA MET A 305 5.58 -10.71 -20.93
C MET A 305 6.69 -10.17 -20.02
N ALA A 306 7.51 -11.06 -19.44
CA ALA A 306 8.68 -10.69 -18.67
C ALA A 306 9.66 -9.91 -19.54
N LEU A 307 10.01 -10.41 -20.73
CA LEU A 307 10.89 -9.70 -21.66
C LEU A 307 10.30 -8.34 -22.09
N ALA A 308 8.99 -8.29 -22.36
CA ALA A 308 8.28 -7.09 -22.78
C ALA A 308 8.26 -5.98 -21.70
N THR A 309 8.47 -6.30 -20.43
CA THR A 309 8.48 -5.32 -19.33
C THR A 309 9.88 -5.07 -18.76
N ILE A 310 10.73 -6.10 -18.65
CA ILE A 310 12.10 -6.00 -18.12
C ILE A 310 12.99 -5.19 -19.07
N PHE A 311 12.93 -5.47 -20.38
CA PHE A 311 13.77 -4.75 -21.36
C PHE A 311 13.53 -3.23 -21.38
N PRO A 312 12.29 -2.73 -21.52
CA PRO A 312 12.04 -1.29 -21.47
C PRO A 312 12.31 -0.69 -20.09
N LEU A 313 12.11 -1.43 -18.99
CA LEU A 313 12.48 -0.97 -17.65
C LEU A 313 13.99 -0.73 -17.57
N ASN A 314 14.80 -1.74 -17.94
CA ASN A 314 16.26 -1.65 -17.92
C ASN A 314 16.78 -0.49 -18.78
N ARG A 315 16.19 -0.30 -19.98
CA ARG A 315 16.53 0.82 -20.86
C ARG A 315 16.23 2.19 -20.24
N ARG A 316 15.09 2.35 -19.56
CA ARG A 316 14.77 3.63 -18.92
C ARG A 316 15.61 3.89 -17.68
N VAL A 317 15.87 2.85 -16.90
CA VAL A 317 16.72 2.93 -15.71
C VAL A 317 18.15 3.35 -16.10
N SER A 318 18.71 2.81 -17.19
CA SER A 318 20.04 3.18 -17.66
C SER A 318 20.12 4.60 -18.24
N GLN A 319 19.01 5.12 -18.76
CA GLN A 319 18.91 6.50 -19.25
C GLN A 319 18.77 7.53 -18.12
N LEU A 320 18.28 7.11 -16.96
CA LEU A 320 17.98 8.00 -15.84
C LEU A 320 19.27 8.58 -15.22
N LYS A 321 19.53 9.87 -15.43
CA LYS A 321 20.76 10.53 -14.92
C LYS A 321 20.61 11.21 -13.56
N SER A 322 19.40 11.61 -13.18
CA SER A 322 19.15 12.41 -11.97
C SER A 322 17.82 12.03 -11.30
N PRO A 323 17.74 12.10 -9.95
CA PRO A 323 16.50 11.86 -9.23
C PRO A 323 15.44 12.96 -9.44
N MET A 324 15.82 14.12 -10.00
CA MET A 324 14.94 15.30 -10.13
C MET A 324 14.50 15.57 -11.59
N GLY A 325 14.85 14.70 -12.55
CA GLY A 325 14.49 14.88 -13.96
C GLY A 325 13.08 14.39 -14.29
N SER A 326 12.50 14.89 -15.39
CA SER A 326 11.21 14.40 -15.93
C SER A 326 11.25 12.90 -16.30
N GLU A 327 12.43 12.38 -16.61
CA GLU A 327 12.71 10.95 -16.82
C GLU A 327 12.31 10.09 -15.61
N MET A 328 12.45 10.63 -14.38
CA MET A 328 12.02 9.94 -13.16
C MET A 328 10.51 9.71 -13.20
N THR A 329 9.72 10.75 -13.44
CA THR A 329 8.25 10.63 -13.51
C THR A 329 7.82 9.61 -14.57
N ALA A 330 8.47 9.62 -15.74
CA ALA A 330 8.19 8.65 -16.79
C ALA A 330 8.57 7.21 -16.39
N LEU A 331 9.68 7.01 -15.68
CA LEU A 331 10.08 5.71 -15.14
C LEU A 331 9.03 5.19 -14.14
N ILE A 332 8.63 6.03 -13.17
CA ILE A 332 7.64 5.66 -12.15
C ILE A 332 6.30 5.28 -12.79
N GLN A 333 5.85 6.05 -13.79
CA GLN A 333 4.63 5.73 -14.53
C GLN A 333 4.74 4.39 -15.24
N ASN A 334 5.89 4.09 -15.84
CA ASN A 334 6.15 2.79 -16.45
C ASN A 334 6.13 1.64 -15.45
N CYS A 335 6.78 1.79 -14.29
CA CYS A 335 6.75 0.76 -13.25
C CYS A 335 5.32 0.45 -12.82
N ARG A 336 4.46 1.47 -12.68
CA ARG A 336 3.03 1.27 -12.38
C ARG A 336 2.31 0.55 -13.53
N SER A 337 2.55 0.95 -14.77
CA SER A 337 1.98 0.26 -15.94
C SER A 337 2.43 -1.19 -16.05
N PHE A 338 3.70 -1.51 -15.76
CA PHE A 338 4.20 -2.88 -15.78
C PHE A 338 3.58 -3.75 -14.69
N VAL A 339 3.33 -3.21 -13.49
CA VAL A 339 2.55 -3.88 -12.45
C VAL A 339 1.12 -4.15 -12.93
N ASN A 340 0.48 -3.20 -13.60
CA ASN A 340 -0.85 -3.43 -14.18
C ASN A 340 -0.82 -4.53 -15.25
N VAL A 341 0.20 -4.56 -16.12
CA VAL A 341 0.38 -5.64 -17.10
C VAL A 341 0.51 -7.00 -16.41
N PHE A 342 1.31 -7.09 -15.35
CA PHE A 342 1.46 -8.31 -14.55
C PHE A 342 0.11 -8.77 -13.97
N TRP A 343 -0.64 -7.88 -13.33
CA TRP A 343 -1.97 -8.21 -12.79
C TRP A 343 -2.97 -8.59 -13.87
N CYS A 344 -3.03 -7.87 -14.98
CA CYS A 344 -3.93 -8.19 -16.09
C CYS A 344 -3.59 -9.56 -16.72
N TRP A 345 -2.30 -9.87 -16.85
CA TRP A 345 -1.85 -11.15 -17.40
C TRP A 345 -2.23 -12.32 -16.49
N TRP A 346 -2.02 -12.19 -15.17
CA TRP A 346 -2.45 -13.21 -14.22
C TRP A 346 -3.98 -13.30 -14.09
N LEU A 347 -4.69 -12.17 -14.14
CA LEU A 347 -6.16 -12.15 -14.19
C LEU A 347 -6.68 -12.94 -15.40
N LEU A 348 -6.08 -12.75 -16.59
CA LEU A 348 -6.44 -13.48 -17.80
C LEU A 348 -6.28 -15.00 -17.61
N GLN A 349 -5.25 -15.44 -16.88
CA GLN A 349 -5.04 -16.85 -16.55
C GLN A 349 -6.13 -17.41 -15.64
N CYS A 350 -6.47 -16.67 -14.58
CA CYS A 350 -7.55 -17.06 -13.68
C CYS A 350 -8.89 -17.16 -14.43
N LEU A 351 -9.20 -16.19 -15.29
CA LEU A 351 -10.42 -16.23 -16.12
C LEU A 351 -10.42 -17.40 -17.11
N TRP A 352 -9.26 -17.75 -17.67
CA TRP A 352 -9.13 -18.92 -18.53
C TRP A 352 -9.34 -20.22 -17.77
N MET A 353 -8.80 -20.36 -16.55
CA MET A 353 -9.05 -21.53 -15.70
C MET A 353 -10.54 -21.66 -15.38
N TYR A 354 -11.22 -20.55 -15.09
CA TYR A 354 -12.66 -20.53 -14.88
C TYR A 354 -13.44 -21.00 -16.11
N LEU A 355 -13.07 -20.51 -17.30
CA LEU A 355 -13.69 -20.95 -18.56
C LEU A 355 -13.50 -22.46 -18.81
N LEU A 356 -12.34 -23.01 -18.44
CA LEU A 356 -12.10 -24.46 -18.55
C LEU A 356 -13.02 -25.27 -17.64
N LEU A 357 -13.31 -24.78 -16.42
CA LEU A 357 -14.26 -25.43 -15.50
C LEU A 357 -15.67 -25.49 -16.10
N GLU A 358 -16.14 -24.42 -16.72
CA GLU A 358 -17.48 -24.39 -17.33
C GLU A 358 -17.62 -25.30 -18.56
N ILE A 359 -16.54 -25.49 -19.31
CA ILE A 359 -16.53 -26.30 -20.55
C ILE A 359 -16.26 -27.78 -20.25
N ALA A 360 -15.58 -28.10 -19.14
CA ALA A 360 -15.31 -29.47 -18.76
C ALA A 360 -16.64 -30.22 -18.51
N PRO A 361 -16.86 -31.40 -19.11
CA PRO A 361 -18.08 -32.16 -18.85
C PRO A 361 -18.13 -32.54 -17.37
N ALA A 362 -19.25 -32.25 -16.70
CA ALA A 362 -19.50 -32.71 -15.34
C ALA A 362 -19.34 -34.24 -15.29
N SER A 363 -18.27 -34.70 -14.64
CA SER A 363 -17.91 -36.12 -14.54
C SER A 363 -18.68 -36.82 -13.45
#